data_AF-A0A519XRE5-F1
#
_entry.id   AF-A0A519XRE5-F1
#
_cell.length_a   1.000
_cell.length_b   1.000
_cell.length_c   1.000
_cell.angle_alpha   90.00
_cell.angle_beta   90.00
_cell.angle_gamma   90.00
#
_symmetry.space_group_name_H-M   'P 1'
#
loop_
_entity.id
_entity.type
_entity.pdbx_description
1 polymer ?
#
loop_
_entity_poly.entity_id
_entity_poly.type
_entity_poly.pdbx_seq_one_letter_code
_entity_poly.pdbx_strand_id
1 'polypeptide(L)'
;MKRFLLLITAACSLALSGCEKDLDQAPISNGSVLTFYKTATDFDQAMTAVYNTLRGYPDREIVLSELRSDNMYAVSSIGSRDWDPINNFSTSLLVINPYVSDAWSSDYLTIFRANTLLDQLAANGAVAGSLRSRYEGEAKFLRAFMYLDLVRKFGKVP
;
A
#
# COMPACT_ATOMS: atom_id res chain seq x y z
N MET A 1 49.05 37.77 21.34
CA MET A 1 47.91 37.11 22.04
C MET A 1 46.55 37.61 21.58
N LYS A 2 46.22 38.91 21.68
CA LYS A 2 44.91 39.46 21.23
C LYS A 2 44.58 39.23 19.74
N ARG A 3 45.58 39.30 18.85
CA ARG A 3 45.41 39.02 17.40
C ARG A 3 45.15 37.54 17.10
N PHE A 4 45.67 36.63 17.93
CA PHE A 4 45.45 35.18 17.78
C PHE A 4 44.05 34.78 18.24
N LEU A 5 43.55 35.42 19.32
CA LEU A 5 42.18 35.26 19.78
C LEU A 5 41.15 35.72 18.74
N LEU A 6 41.40 36.85 18.06
CA LEU A 6 40.53 37.36 16.99
C LEU A 6 40.46 36.41 15.79
N LEU A 7 41.57 35.77 15.41
CA LEU A 7 41.61 34.79 14.33
C LEU A 7 40.85 33.50 14.68
N ILE A 8 40.95 33.04 15.93
CA ILE A 8 40.18 31.87 16.41
C ILE A 8 38.68 32.16 16.43
N THR A 9 38.29 33.38 16.82
CA THR A 9 36.87 33.79 16.87
C THR A 9 36.28 33.92 15.46
N ALA A 10 37.06 34.41 14.49
CA ALA A 10 36.68 34.45 13.08
C ALA A 10 36.56 33.04 12.47
N ALA A 11 37.49 32.13 12.79
CA ALA A 11 37.42 30.74 12.33
C ALA A 11 36.20 29.99 12.90
N CYS A 12 35.87 30.19 14.18
CA CYS A 12 34.68 29.60 14.79
C CYS A 12 33.36 30.13 14.23
N SER A 13 33.31 31.38 13.74
CA SER A 13 32.08 31.95 13.15
C SER A 13 31.83 31.43 11.73
N LEU A 14 32.86 31.09 10.96
CA LEU A 14 32.70 30.38 9.68
C LEU A 14 32.29 28.91 9.86
N ALA A 15 32.60 28.28 10.99
CA ALA A 15 32.18 26.91 11.28
C ALA A 15 30.70 26.79 11.65
N LEU A 16 30.03 27.91 12.00
CA LEU A 16 28.61 27.97 12.34
C LEU A 16 27.70 28.28 11.13
N SER A 17 28.28 28.70 9.99
CA SER A 17 27.53 28.83 8.74
C SER A 17 27.46 27.48 8.02
N GLY A 18 26.74 26.52 8.60
CA GLY A 18 26.42 25.26 7.94
C GLY A 18 25.36 25.47 6.85
N CYS A 19 25.46 24.71 5.75
CA CYS A 19 24.47 24.72 4.67
C CYS A 19 23.15 24.06 5.15
N GLU A 20 22.18 24.84 5.60
CA GLU A 20 20.83 24.33 5.92
C GLU A 20 20.05 23.85 4.68
N LYS A 21 20.39 24.36 3.48
CA LYS A 21 19.56 24.24 2.28
C LYS A 21 19.51 22.84 1.66
N ASP A 22 20.23 21.86 2.21
CA ASP A 22 20.40 20.53 1.63
C ASP A 22 19.94 19.38 2.54
N LEU A 23 19.36 19.69 3.71
CA LEU A 23 18.93 18.67 4.67
C LEU A 23 17.59 18.01 4.29
N ASP A 24 16.72 18.74 3.59
CA ASP A 24 15.36 18.31 3.22
C ASP A 24 15.23 18.00 1.71
N GLN A 25 16.17 17.25 1.17
CA GLN A 25 16.12 16.78 -0.22
C GLN A 25 15.03 15.71 -0.38
N ALA A 26 13.85 16.11 -0.89
CA ALA A 26 12.85 15.14 -1.33
C ALA A 26 13.39 14.40 -2.58
N PRO A 27 13.28 13.06 -2.66
CA PRO A 27 13.77 12.31 -3.80
C PRO A 27 13.04 12.76 -5.08
N ILE A 28 13.79 13.34 -6.03
CA ILE A 28 13.25 13.90 -7.28
C ILE A 28 12.47 12.85 -8.09
N SER A 29 12.87 11.57 -7.98
CA SER A 29 12.28 10.46 -8.72
C SER A 29 11.15 9.72 -7.99
N ASN A 30 10.88 10.03 -6.71
CA ASN A 30 9.78 9.40 -5.96
C ASN A 30 8.79 10.48 -5.51
N GLY A 31 7.64 10.52 -6.15
CA GLY A 31 6.51 11.31 -5.64
C GLY A 31 6.15 10.80 -4.24
N SER A 32 6.13 11.71 -3.26
CA SER A 32 5.58 11.40 -1.95
C SER A 32 4.08 11.73 -1.97
N VAL A 33 3.33 11.22 -0.99
CA VAL A 33 1.93 11.61 -0.81
C VAL A 33 1.79 13.14 -0.74
N LEU A 34 2.78 13.84 -0.17
CA LEU A 34 2.81 15.30 -0.05
C LEU A 34 3.00 16.03 -1.39
N THR A 35 3.68 15.42 -2.36
CA THR A 35 4.06 16.10 -3.62
C THR A 35 3.32 15.59 -4.85
N PHE A 36 2.60 14.47 -4.74
CA PHE A 36 1.96 13.77 -5.86
C PHE A 36 0.58 14.33 -6.23
N TYR A 37 -0.30 14.62 -5.27
CA TYR A 37 -1.70 14.95 -5.53
C TYR A 37 -1.92 16.43 -5.91
N LYS A 38 -1.70 16.79 -7.18
CA LYS A 38 -1.82 18.19 -7.63
C LYS A 38 -2.89 18.42 -8.70
N THR A 39 -3.11 17.44 -9.56
CA THR A 39 -3.97 17.54 -10.74
C THR A 39 -4.98 16.40 -10.78
N ALA A 40 -6.06 16.56 -11.55
CA ALA A 40 -7.04 15.49 -11.75
C ALA A 40 -6.42 14.21 -12.32
N THR A 41 -5.38 14.32 -13.14
CA THR A 41 -4.62 13.18 -13.68
C THR A 41 -3.90 12.40 -12.58
N ASP A 42 -3.34 13.09 -11.57
CA ASP A 42 -2.68 12.42 -10.45
C ASP A 42 -3.69 11.59 -9.64
N PHE A 43 -4.90 12.12 -9.46
CA PHE A 43 -6.00 11.39 -8.81
C PHE A 43 -6.48 10.18 -9.64
N ASP A 44 -6.54 10.30 -10.96
CA ASP A 44 -6.84 9.17 -11.86
C ASP A 44 -5.76 8.07 -11.76
N GLN A 45 -4.48 8.45 -11.73
CA GLN A 45 -3.37 7.52 -11.51
C GLN A 45 -3.44 6.86 -10.13
N ALA A 46 -3.76 7.61 -9.08
CA ALA A 46 -3.94 7.06 -7.74
C ALA A 46 -5.12 6.07 -7.68
N MET A 47 -6.26 6.41 -8.28
CA MET A 47 -7.41 5.50 -8.37
C MET A 47 -7.06 4.24 -9.16
N THR A 48 -6.34 4.38 -10.27
CA THR A 48 -5.81 3.25 -11.05
C THR A 48 -4.87 2.38 -10.21
N ALA A 49 -4.03 2.98 -9.38
CA ALA A 49 -3.17 2.25 -8.46
C ALA A 49 -3.95 1.51 -7.36
N VAL A 50 -5.11 2.01 -6.93
CA VAL A 50 -6.02 1.26 -6.05
C VAL A 50 -6.59 0.04 -6.78
N TYR A 51 -7.04 0.17 -8.02
CA TYR A 51 -7.53 -0.99 -8.78
C TYR A 51 -6.43 -2.01 -9.10
N ASN A 52 -5.21 -1.55 -9.33
CA ASN A 52 -4.10 -2.43 -9.69
C ASN A 52 -3.80 -3.49 -8.62
N THR A 53 -4.07 -3.21 -7.34
CA THR A 53 -3.87 -4.20 -6.27
C THR A 53 -4.80 -5.41 -6.40
N LEU A 54 -5.95 -5.27 -7.07
CA LEU A 54 -6.92 -6.34 -7.27
C LEU A 54 -6.51 -7.34 -8.36
N ARG A 55 -5.40 -7.11 -9.07
CA ARG A 55 -4.98 -7.96 -10.19
C ARG A 55 -4.80 -9.43 -9.78
N GLY A 56 -4.27 -9.68 -8.57
CA GLY A 56 -4.08 -11.03 -8.03
C GLY A 56 -5.33 -11.62 -7.36
N TYR A 57 -6.36 -10.81 -7.12
CA TYR A 57 -7.53 -11.21 -6.33
C TYR A 57 -8.24 -12.47 -6.87
N PRO A 58 -8.53 -12.60 -8.19
CA PRO A 58 -9.27 -13.75 -8.68
C PRO A 58 -8.54 -15.08 -8.50
N ASP A 59 -7.22 -15.11 -8.77
CA ASP A 59 -6.40 -16.32 -8.61
C ASP A 59 -6.37 -16.78 -7.14
N ARG A 60 -6.15 -15.82 -6.25
CA ARG A 60 -6.15 -16.04 -4.81
C ARG A 60 -7.52 -16.51 -4.29
N GLU A 61 -8.61 -15.95 -4.78
CA GLU A 61 -9.96 -16.33 -4.34
C GLU A 61 -10.34 -17.75 -4.78
N ILE A 62 -9.89 -18.18 -5.96
CA ILE A 62 -10.05 -19.59 -6.38
C ILE A 62 -9.37 -20.53 -5.38
N VAL A 63 -8.15 -20.20 -4.92
CA VAL A 63 -7.41 -21.05 -3.99
C VAL A 63 -7.94 -20.96 -2.55
N LEU A 64 -8.33 -19.77 -2.08
CA LEU A 64 -8.75 -19.56 -0.68
C LEU A 64 -10.27 -19.73 -0.44
N SER A 65 -11.06 -19.80 -1.50
CA SER A 65 -12.51 -20.03 -1.46
C SER A 65 -12.88 -21.33 -2.18
N GLU A 66 -12.79 -21.38 -3.51
CA GLU A 66 -13.32 -22.52 -4.30
C GLU A 66 -12.60 -23.84 -4.03
N LEU A 67 -11.28 -23.83 -3.85
CA LEU A 67 -10.50 -25.03 -3.55
C LEU A 67 -10.82 -25.63 -2.17
N ARG A 68 -11.43 -24.84 -1.29
CA ARG A 68 -11.92 -25.28 0.02
C ARG A 68 -13.41 -25.63 -0.01
N SER A 69 -14.02 -25.63 -1.18
CA SER A 69 -15.38 -26.16 -1.40
C SER A 69 -15.31 -27.62 -1.84
N ASP A 70 -16.47 -28.21 -2.13
CA ASP A 70 -16.63 -29.52 -2.77
C ASP A 70 -16.70 -29.45 -4.31
N ASN A 71 -16.57 -28.27 -4.91
CA ASN A 71 -16.66 -28.08 -6.36
C ASN A 71 -15.37 -28.44 -7.12
N MET A 72 -14.21 -28.39 -6.46
CA MET A 72 -12.90 -28.56 -7.10
C MET A 72 -11.95 -29.34 -6.20
N TYR A 73 -11.12 -30.19 -6.80
CA TYR A 73 -10.02 -30.88 -6.11
C TYR A 73 -8.72 -30.68 -6.89
N ALA A 74 -7.78 -29.91 -6.34
CA ALA A 74 -6.51 -29.67 -7.01
C ALA A 74 -5.60 -30.90 -6.89
N VAL A 75 -5.09 -31.35 -8.04
CA VAL A 75 -4.14 -32.46 -8.14
C VAL A 75 -2.87 -31.98 -8.84
N SER A 76 -1.72 -32.37 -8.31
CA SER A 76 -0.41 -32.14 -8.93
C SER A 76 0.23 -33.48 -9.25
N SER A 77 0.64 -33.67 -10.51
CA SER A 77 1.45 -34.83 -10.91
C SER A 77 2.93 -34.65 -10.62
N ILE A 78 3.34 -33.45 -10.16
CA ILE A 78 4.74 -33.06 -10.00
C ILE A 78 4.92 -32.39 -8.63
N GLY A 79 5.08 -33.21 -7.59
CA GLY A 79 5.45 -32.76 -6.24
C GLY A 79 4.45 -31.84 -5.54
N SER A 80 4.87 -31.35 -4.36
CA SER A 80 4.06 -30.46 -3.51
C SER A 80 3.96 -29.06 -4.11
N ARG A 81 2.76 -28.48 -4.06
CA ARG A 81 2.41 -27.11 -4.46
C ARG A 81 1.95 -26.30 -3.25
N ASP A 82 2.00 -24.99 -3.38
CA ASP A 82 1.61 -24.07 -2.31
C ASP A 82 0.11 -24.12 -1.98
N TRP A 83 -0.73 -24.57 -2.91
CA TRP A 83 -2.16 -24.79 -2.65
C TRP A 83 -2.45 -26.12 -1.96
N ASP A 84 -1.51 -27.07 -1.90
CA ASP A 84 -1.77 -28.42 -1.39
C ASP A 84 -2.16 -28.41 0.10
N PRO A 85 -1.53 -27.62 0.99
CA PRO A 85 -1.96 -27.52 2.37
C PRO A 85 -3.38 -26.94 2.51
N ILE A 86 -3.80 -26.06 1.58
CA ILE A 86 -5.13 -25.45 1.56
C ILE A 86 -6.18 -26.45 1.07
N ASN A 87 -5.90 -27.13 -0.05
CA ASN A 87 -6.73 -28.20 -0.62
C ASN A 87 -7.00 -29.34 0.38
N ASN A 88 -5.99 -29.69 1.18
CA ASN A 88 -6.08 -30.79 2.15
C ASN A 88 -6.53 -30.35 3.56
N PHE A 89 -6.93 -29.09 3.75
CA PHE A 89 -7.29 -28.52 5.06
C PHE A 89 -6.23 -28.79 6.14
N SER A 90 -4.95 -28.77 5.77
CA SER A 90 -3.86 -29.07 6.67
C SER A 90 -3.81 -28.04 7.79
N THR A 91 -3.81 -28.49 9.04
CA THR A 91 -3.62 -27.62 10.22
C THR A 91 -2.16 -27.25 10.43
N SER A 92 -1.25 -27.92 9.72
CA SER A 92 0.20 -27.72 9.81
C SER A 92 0.69 -26.63 8.84
N LEU A 93 -0.09 -25.56 8.63
CA LEU A 93 0.33 -24.32 7.96
C LEU A 93 1.38 -23.54 8.79
N LEU A 94 2.32 -24.26 9.43
CA LEU A 94 3.43 -23.73 10.22
C LEU A 94 4.42 -22.92 9.37
N VAL A 95 4.34 -23.03 8.04
CA VAL A 95 5.05 -22.20 7.07
C VAL A 95 4.07 -21.17 6.53
N ILE A 96 4.48 -19.89 6.51
CA ILE A 96 3.73 -18.79 5.89
C ILE A 96 3.34 -19.20 4.48
N ASN A 97 2.07 -19.56 4.28
CA ASN A 97 1.57 -19.94 2.97
C ASN A 97 1.47 -18.67 2.10
N PRO A 98 2.01 -18.68 0.87
CA PRO A 98 2.06 -17.47 0.05
C PRO A 98 0.67 -16.93 -0.28
N TYR A 99 -0.34 -17.78 -0.51
CA TYR A 99 -1.70 -17.32 -0.79
C TYR A 99 -2.34 -16.63 0.43
N VAL A 100 -2.12 -17.19 1.63
CA VAL A 100 -2.65 -16.60 2.88
C VAL A 100 -1.94 -15.28 3.19
N SER A 101 -0.63 -15.22 2.98
CA SER A 101 0.16 -14.00 3.18
C SER A 101 -0.19 -12.91 2.17
N ASP A 102 -0.37 -13.28 0.90
CA ASP A 102 -0.84 -12.36 -0.14
C ASP A 102 -2.26 -11.85 0.15
N ALA A 103 -3.17 -12.72 0.65
CA ALA A 103 -4.51 -12.31 1.05
C ALA A 103 -4.49 -11.18 2.05
N TRP A 104 -3.76 -11.38 3.14
CA TRP A 104 -3.62 -10.38 4.18
C TRP A 104 -2.98 -9.09 3.65
N SER A 105 -1.81 -9.21 3.01
CA SER A 105 -1.00 -8.05 2.63
C SER A 105 -1.63 -7.24 1.50
N SER A 106 -2.15 -7.87 0.45
CA SER A 106 -2.76 -7.19 -0.68
C SER A 106 -4.09 -6.51 -0.31
N ASP A 107 -4.87 -7.07 0.61
CA ASP A 107 -6.11 -6.45 1.08
C ASP A 107 -5.83 -5.19 1.89
N TYR A 108 -4.90 -5.27 2.84
CA TYR A 108 -4.46 -4.09 3.61
C TYR A 108 -3.77 -3.04 2.75
N LEU A 109 -3.02 -3.45 1.73
CA LEU A 109 -2.44 -2.52 0.75
C LEU A 109 -3.53 -1.77 -0.01
N THR A 110 -4.59 -2.47 -0.44
CA THR A 110 -5.74 -1.86 -1.11
C THR A 110 -6.45 -0.86 -0.19
N ILE A 111 -6.71 -1.26 1.06
CA ILE A 111 -7.31 -0.40 2.10
C ILE A 111 -6.46 0.84 2.33
N PHE A 112 -5.14 0.69 2.45
CA PHE A 112 -4.21 1.80 2.64
C PHE A 112 -4.25 2.80 1.47
N ARG A 113 -4.21 2.30 0.23
CA ARG A 113 -4.29 3.15 -0.97
C ARG A 113 -5.64 3.85 -1.08
N ALA A 114 -6.74 3.15 -0.79
CA ALA A 114 -8.08 3.73 -0.77
C ALA A 114 -8.22 4.83 0.30
N ASN A 115 -7.72 4.60 1.52
CA ASN A 115 -7.71 5.61 2.58
C ASN A 115 -6.89 6.83 2.16
N THR A 116 -5.68 6.62 1.64
CA THR A 116 -4.82 7.70 1.16
C THR A 116 -5.53 8.55 0.10
N LEU A 117 -6.19 7.92 -0.88
CA LEU A 117 -6.94 8.62 -1.92
C LEU A 117 -8.11 9.43 -1.33
N LEU A 118 -8.86 8.86 -0.39
CA LEU A 118 -9.98 9.54 0.28
C LEU A 118 -9.51 10.75 1.09
N ASP A 119 -8.40 10.62 1.82
CA ASP A 119 -7.81 11.71 2.60
C ASP A 119 -7.32 12.83 1.67
N GLN A 120 -6.70 12.47 0.54
CA GLN A 120 -6.21 13.45 -0.43
C GLN A 120 -7.33 14.11 -1.22
N LEU A 121 -8.43 13.40 -1.51
CA LEU A 121 -9.64 14.00 -2.05
C LEU A 121 -10.23 14.99 -1.03
N ALA A 122 -10.27 14.65 0.26
CA ALA A 122 -10.76 15.54 1.31
C ALA A 122 -9.89 16.81 1.46
N ALA A 123 -8.57 16.66 1.38
CA ALA A 123 -7.61 17.76 1.57
C ALA A 123 -7.44 18.66 0.34
N ASN A 124 -7.60 18.14 -0.88
CA ASN A 124 -7.33 18.87 -2.13
C ASN A 124 -8.59 19.17 -2.93
N GLY A 125 -8.63 20.35 -3.57
CA GLY A 125 -9.71 20.78 -4.46
C GLY A 125 -9.49 20.43 -5.94
N ALA A 126 -8.46 19.66 -6.28
CA ALA A 126 -8.06 19.39 -7.68
C ALA A 126 -9.07 18.54 -8.47
N VAL A 127 -9.94 17.81 -7.78
CA VAL A 127 -11.04 17.03 -8.38
C VAL A 127 -12.37 17.49 -7.74
N ALA A 128 -13.35 17.81 -8.58
CA ALA A 128 -14.64 18.35 -8.15
C ALA A 128 -15.82 17.72 -8.90
N GLY A 129 -17.04 18.02 -8.43
CA GLY A 129 -18.28 17.58 -9.07
C GLY A 129 -18.45 16.06 -9.12
N SER A 130 -19.02 15.58 -10.22
CA SER A 130 -19.33 14.15 -10.41
C SER A 130 -18.09 13.25 -10.37
N LEU A 131 -16.94 13.74 -10.86
CA LEU A 131 -15.69 12.97 -10.87
C LEU A 131 -15.21 12.70 -9.44
N ARG A 132 -15.32 13.70 -8.56
CA ARG A 132 -15.00 13.54 -7.13
C ARG A 132 -15.91 12.50 -6.49
N SER A 133 -17.22 12.64 -6.68
CA SER A 133 -18.20 11.69 -6.12
C SER A 133 -17.97 10.26 -6.60
N ARG A 134 -17.57 10.11 -7.88
CA ARG A 134 -17.19 8.82 -8.45
C ARG A 134 -15.99 8.21 -7.73
N TYR A 135 -14.87 8.92 -7.63
CA TYR A 135 -13.66 8.40 -6.95
C TYR A 135 -13.90 8.10 -5.47
N GLU A 136 -14.65 8.96 -4.77
CA GLU A 136 -15.01 8.69 -3.38
C GLU A 136 -15.85 7.41 -3.25
N GLY A 137 -16.81 7.18 -4.15
CA GLY A 137 -17.65 5.99 -4.16
C GLY A 137 -16.84 4.72 -4.44
N GLU A 138 -16.01 4.75 -5.50
CA GLU A 138 -15.15 3.63 -5.89
C GLU A 138 -14.16 3.26 -4.78
N ALA A 139 -13.46 4.25 -4.20
CA ALA A 139 -12.51 4.00 -3.12
C ALA A 139 -13.19 3.43 -1.86
N LYS A 140 -14.37 3.96 -1.48
CA LYS A 140 -15.14 3.43 -0.35
C LYS A 140 -15.62 2.00 -0.60
N PHE A 141 -16.09 1.70 -1.81
CA PHE A 141 -16.50 0.36 -2.20
C PHE A 141 -15.34 -0.62 -2.11
N LEU A 142 -14.20 -0.31 -2.73
CA LEU A 142 -13.03 -1.19 -2.70
C LEU A 142 -12.51 -1.40 -1.28
N ARG A 143 -12.47 -0.35 -0.46
CA ARG A 143 -12.11 -0.48 0.95
C ARG A 143 -13.05 -1.43 1.70
N ALA A 144 -14.36 -1.27 1.55
CA ALA A 144 -15.34 -2.13 2.20
C ALA A 144 -15.26 -3.58 1.68
N PHE A 145 -15.05 -3.75 0.37
CA PHE A 145 -14.89 -5.06 -0.26
C PHE A 145 -13.68 -5.83 0.31
N MET A 146 -12.54 -5.16 0.49
CA MET A 146 -11.34 -5.78 1.08
C MET A 146 -11.51 -6.09 2.57
N TYR A 147 -12.19 -5.23 3.34
CA TYR A 147 -12.54 -5.57 4.72
C TYR A 147 -13.46 -6.79 4.81
N LEU A 148 -14.46 -6.90 3.93
CA LEU A 148 -15.32 -8.08 3.86
C LEU A 148 -14.51 -9.34 3.53
N ASP A 149 -13.57 -9.23 2.59
CA ASP A 149 -12.69 -10.33 2.19
C ASP A 149 -11.83 -10.83 3.36
N LEU A 150 -11.22 -9.89 4.09
CA LEU A 150 -10.45 -10.17 5.30
C LEU A 150 -11.30 -10.84 6.37
N VAL A 151 -12.50 -10.33 6.66
CA VAL A 151 -13.38 -10.91 7.68
C VAL A 151 -13.83 -12.33 7.31
N ARG A 152 -14.13 -12.59 6.04
CA ARG A 152 -14.51 -13.94 5.56
C ARG A 152 -13.38 -14.97 5.75
N LYS A 153 -12.12 -14.54 5.61
CA LYS A 153 -10.94 -15.42 5.68
C LYS A 153 -10.34 -15.55 7.08
N PHE A 154 -10.27 -14.45 7.83
CA PHE A 154 -9.53 -14.35 9.08
C PHE A 154 -10.41 -14.08 10.31
N GLY A 155 -11.70 -13.77 10.11
CA GLY A 155 -12.60 -13.42 11.20
C GLY A 155 -12.36 -12.00 11.72
N LYS A 156 -12.12 -11.85 13.03
CA LYS A 156 -11.90 -10.52 13.63
C LYS A 156 -10.57 -9.95 13.15
N VAL A 157 -10.62 -8.76 12.57
CA VAL A 157 -9.46 -8.01 12.07
C VAL A 157 -9.31 -6.68 12.84
N PRO A 158 -8.09 -6.11 12.89
CA PRO A 158 -7.83 -4.78 13.48
C PRO A 158 -8.76 -3.66 13.01
#